data_AF-W2FR66-F1
#
_entry.id   AF-W2FR66-F1
#
_cell.length_a   1.000
_cell.length_b   1.000
_cell.length_c   1.000
_cell.angle_alpha   90.00
_cell.angle_beta   90.00
_cell.angle_gamma   90.00
#
_symmetry.space_group_name_H-M   'P 1'
#
loop_
_entity.id
_entity.type
_entity.pdbx_description
1 polymer ?
#
loop_
_entity_poly.entity_id
_entity_poly.type
_entity_poly.pdbx_seq_one_letter_code
_entity_poly.pdbx_strand_id
1 'polypeptide(L)'
;MSLATLQALQHQLSLTVDAAQQHIKAATFLDTSAPCSQEASERFHELAAEIESVQTELQALVAAVVTQTRQNRVAIPTETLELTTETIDPMDVETETEDEAVQANSEKQDIDQGRNPPSPEEVATRLQHFVLKTGEASATLEAGMRRNKSHVALTACRKVTDNLFQLMVSKVPIDEAAACLFRDTAGKLATILADDQVAGNMRGMCVVHLVKKLGNVLELADTLTGIPAALSDAVLRSTRLKLKKYAETHSEDLLTMMEKTVLPIQKKGKLTGRRVEGPVKKLIVDFQQEMNRYKHFQMIDVPQRSEERWKVFKEVAEALAKWIGLTSMTATPPNQLKSMLRAAKRFNQEFPDRVPVLLLRNVGMRLRICRRRHKPAKKSKTPGK
;
A
#
# COMPACT_ATOMS: atom_id res chain seq x y z
N MET A 1 -30.93 -8.55 -11.40
CA MET A 1 -29.85 -9.11 -10.53
C MET A 1 -28.69 -9.55 -11.41
N SER A 2 -27.45 -9.21 -11.05
CA SER A 2 -26.27 -9.65 -11.81
C SER A 2 -25.85 -11.07 -11.40
N LEU A 3 -25.23 -11.83 -12.31
CA LEU A 3 -24.68 -13.18 -12.04
C LEU A 3 -23.74 -13.17 -10.80
N ALA A 4 -22.95 -12.10 -10.68
CA ALA A 4 -22.03 -11.90 -9.56
C ALA A 4 -22.77 -11.68 -8.23
N THR A 5 -23.91 -10.97 -8.24
CA THR A 5 -24.76 -10.79 -7.06
C THR A 5 -25.36 -12.12 -6.61
N LEU A 6 -25.78 -12.97 -7.56
CA LEU A 6 -26.31 -14.31 -7.30
C LEU A 6 -25.24 -15.26 -6.72
N GLN A 7 -24.02 -15.24 -7.27
CA GLN A 7 -22.90 -16.03 -6.76
C GLN A 7 -22.43 -15.55 -5.37
N ALA A 8 -22.46 -14.24 -5.12
CA ALA A 8 -22.14 -13.66 -3.81
C ALA A 8 -23.17 -14.07 -2.75
N LEU A 9 -24.47 -14.00 -3.08
CA LEU A 9 -25.55 -14.46 -2.20
C LEU A 9 -25.44 -15.97 -1.93
N GLN A 10 -25.13 -16.77 -2.95
CA GLN A 10 -24.91 -18.21 -2.80
C GLN A 10 -23.74 -18.52 -1.85
N HIS A 11 -22.63 -17.78 -1.98
CA HIS A 11 -21.47 -17.97 -1.12
C HIS A 11 -21.75 -17.54 0.32
N GLN A 12 -22.43 -16.42 0.53
CA GLN A 12 -22.83 -15.96 1.88
C GLN A 12 -23.82 -16.92 2.54
N LEU A 13 -24.78 -17.47 1.77
CA LEU A 13 -25.71 -18.46 2.29
C LEU A 13 -24.97 -19.74 2.71
N SER A 14 -24.05 -20.24 1.88
CA SER A 14 -23.23 -21.43 2.21
C SER A 14 -22.44 -21.24 3.50
N LEU A 15 -21.78 -20.08 3.67
CA LEU A 15 -21.01 -19.78 4.88
C LEU A 15 -21.89 -19.68 6.13
N THR A 16 -23.10 -19.14 5.98
CA THR A 16 -24.05 -19.01 7.08
C THR A 16 -24.62 -20.37 7.50
N VAL A 17 -24.87 -21.25 6.53
CA VAL A 17 -25.31 -22.63 6.77
C VAL A 17 -24.20 -23.45 7.44
N ASP A 18 -22.95 -23.34 6.97
CA ASP A 18 -21.80 -24.02 7.59
C ASP A 18 -21.59 -23.55 9.04
N ALA A 19 -21.71 -22.25 9.30
CA ALA A 19 -21.63 -21.69 10.64
C ALA A 19 -22.78 -22.20 11.54
N ALA A 20 -24.02 -22.24 11.02
CA ALA A 20 -25.16 -22.78 11.76
C ALA A 20 -24.97 -24.28 12.08
N GLN A 21 -24.52 -25.08 11.12
CA GLN A 21 -24.22 -26.51 11.33
C GLN A 21 -23.09 -26.74 12.34
N GLN A 22 -22.07 -25.87 12.35
CA GLN A 22 -21.01 -25.93 13.36
C GLN A 22 -21.51 -25.55 14.76
N HIS A 23 -22.35 -24.53 14.88
CA HIS A 23 -23.00 -24.17 16.14
C HIS A 23 -23.92 -25.29 16.64
N ILE A 24 -24.63 -25.98 15.75
CA ILE A 24 -25.48 -27.13 16.09
C ILE A 24 -24.63 -28.31 16.59
N LYS A 25 -23.52 -28.64 15.93
CA LYS A 25 -22.58 -29.69 16.38
C LYS A 25 -21.96 -29.35 17.73
N ALA A 26 -21.67 -28.08 17.99
CA ALA A 26 -21.14 -27.64 19.28
C ALA A 26 -22.20 -27.74 20.39
N ALA A 27 -23.46 -27.40 20.10
CA ALA A 27 -24.57 -27.48 21.07
C ALA A 27 -24.93 -28.93 21.42
N THR A 28 -24.86 -29.87 20.48
CA THR A 28 -25.11 -31.30 20.73
C THR A 28 -24.01 -31.99 21.54
N PHE A 29 -22.79 -31.45 21.57
CA PHE A 29 -21.68 -31.97 22.38
C PHE A 29 -21.68 -31.48 23.84
N LEU A 30 -22.40 -30.39 24.13
CA LEU A 30 -22.34 -29.70 25.44
C LEU A 30 -23.48 -30.07 26.40
N ASP A 31 -24.54 -30.76 25.94
CA ASP A 31 -25.71 -31.07 26.77
C ASP A 31 -25.85 -32.57 27.05
N THR A 32 -25.23 -33.03 28.14
CA THR A 32 -25.45 -34.37 28.73
C THR A 32 -26.35 -34.32 29.97
N SER A 33 -27.08 -33.23 30.22
CA SER A 33 -27.84 -33.09 31.47
C SER A 33 -29.31 -32.64 31.38
N ALA A 34 -29.88 -32.47 30.19
CA ALA A 34 -31.32 -32.27 30.05
C ALA A 34 -31.89 -33.04 28.84
N PRO A 35 -33.02 -33.77 28.98
CA PRO A 35 -33.66 -34.41 27.84
C PRO A 35 -34.25 -33.32 26.94
N CYS A 36 -33.54 -33.00 25.86
CA CYS A 36 -34.07 -32.21 24.75
C CYS A 36 -35.33 -32.91 24.24
N SER A 37 -36.48 -32.21 24.20
CA SER A 37 -37.74 -32.82 23.80
C SER A 37 -37.62 -33.35 22.36
N GLN A 38 -38.12 -34.55 22.12
CA GLN A 38 -38.04 -35.22 20.83
C GLN A 38 -38.64 -34.37 19.69
N GLU A 39 -39.67 -33.56 20.00
CA GLU A 39 -40.24 -32.53 19.12
C GLU A 39 -39.23 -31.45 18.69
N ALA A 40 -38.32 -31.02 19.57
CA ALA A 40 -37.30 -30.06 19.19
C ALA A 40 -36.33 -30.69 18.20
N SER A 41 -35.87 -31.92 18.47
CA SER A 41 -35.00 -32.68 17.55
C SER A 41 -35.61 -32.91 16.17
N GLU A 42 -36.91 -33.22 16.12
CA GLU A 42 -37.64 -33.41 14.86
C GLU A 42 -37.78 -32.10 14.08
N ARG A 43 -38.17 -31.00 14.74
CA ARG A 43 -38.20 -29.67 14.12
C ARG A 43 -36.83 -29.20 13.63
N PHE A 44 -35.75 -29.60 14.32
CA PHE A 44 -34.39 -29.30 13.88
C PHE A 44 -33.99 -30.07 12.62
N HIS A 45 -34.41 -31.34 12.50
CA HIS A 45 -34.14 -32.12 11.29
C HIS A 45 -34.96 -31.61 10.10
N GLU A 46 -36.19 -31.19 10.34
CA GLU A 46 -37.06 -30.60 9.33
C GLU A 46 -36.48 -29.27 8.80
N LEU A 47 -36.01 -28.39 9.68
CA LEU A 47 -35.36 -27.13 9.30
C LEU A 47 -34.04 -27.35 8.54
N ALA A 48 -33.25 -28.35 8.93
CA ALA A 48 -32.02 -28.68 8.22
C ALA A 48 -32.29 -29.17 6.79
N ALA A 49 -33.33 -29.98 6.60
CA ALA A 49 -33.76 -30.45 5.28
C ALA A 49 -34.31 -29.30 4.41
N GLU A 50 -35.05 -28.36 5.01
CA GLU A 50 -35.56 -27.17 4.30
C GLU A 50 -34.42 -26.25 3.83
N ILE A 51 -33.39 -26.07 4.65
CA ILE A 51 -32.17 -25.33 4.28
C ILE A 51 -31.44 -25.99 3.12
N GLU A 52 -31.29 -27.32 3.14
CA GLU A 52 -30.63 -28.07 2.07
C GLU A 52 -31.43 -28.00 0.75
N SER A 53 -32.77 -28.04 0.84
CA SER A 53 -33.67 -27.84 -0.29
C SER A 53 -33.52 -26.45 -0.93
N VAL A 54 -33.50 -25.39 -0.12
CA VAL A 54 -33.31 -24.02 -0.61
C VAL A 54 -31.91 -23.83 -1.23
N GLN A 55 -30.89 -24.49 -0.68
CA GLN A 55 -29.52 -24.44 -1.22
C GLN A 55 -29.41 -25.13 -2.58
N THR A 56 -30.11 -26.25 -2.78
CA THR A 56 -30.16 -26.98 -4.06
C THR A 56 -30.98 -26.22 -5.12
N GLU A 57 -32.11 -25.63 -4.75
CA GLU A 57 -32.90 -24.76 -5.65
C GLU A 57 -32.10 -23.54 -6.11
N LEU A 58 -31.36 -22.90 -5.20
CA LEU A 58 -30.52 -21.75 -5.53
C LEU A 58 -29.36 -22.14 -6.47
N GLN A 59 -28.75 -23.31 -6.26
CA GLN A 59 -27.73 -23.84 -7.17
C GLN A 59 -28.29 -24.08 -8.58
N ALA A 60 -29.50 -24.65 -8.69
CA ALA A 60 -30.17 -24.87 -9.97
C ALA A 60 -30.49 -23.55 -10.69
N LEU A 61 -30.95 -22.54 -9.95
CA LEU A 61 -31.23 -21.20 -10.47
C LEU A 61 -29.95 -20.51 -10.98
N VAL A 62 -28.84 -20.59 -10.23
CA VAL A 62 -27.54 -20.05 -10.66
C VAL A 62 -27.07 -20.77 -11.94
N ALA A 63 -27.19 -22.10 -12.00
CA ALA A 63 -26.82 -22.87 -13.19
C ALA A 63 -27.66 -22.48 -14.42
N ALA A 64 -28.97 -22.31 -14.26
CA ALA A 64 -29.89 -21.89 -15.32
C ALA A 64 -29.56 -20.47 -15.84
N VAL A 65 -29.23 -19.53 -14.93
CA VAL A 65 -28.82 -18.18 -15.33
C VAL A 65 -27.46 -18.21 -16.05
N VAL A 66 -26.51 -19.04 -15.62
CA VAL A 66 -25.22 -19.21 -16.31
C VAL A 66 -25.42 -19.75 -17.74
N THR A 67 -26.27 -20.77 -17.93
CA THR A 67 -26.54 -21.35 -19.25
C THR A 67 -27.28 -20.37 -20.15
N GLN A 68 -28.26 -19.63 -19.63
CA GLN A 68 -28.97 -18.60 -20.38
C GLN A 68 -28.06 -17.42 -20.78
N THR A 69 -27.14 -17.01 -19.89
CA THR A 69 -26.16 -15.94 -20.20
C THR A 69 -25.12 -16.39 -21.23
N ARG A 70 -24.74 -17.68 -21.24
CA ARG A 70 -23.86 -18.26 -22.27
C ARG A 70 -24.55 -18.36 -23.63
N GLN A 71 -25.81 -18.75 -23.68
CA GLN A 71 -26.59 -18.80 -24.93
C GLN A 71 -26.76 -17.41 -25.55
N ASN A 72 -26.98 -16.36 -24.74
CA ASN A 72 -27.07 -14.98 -25.23
C ASN A 72 -25.72 -14.42 -25.75
N ARG A 73 -24.57 -15.00 -25.34
CA ARG A 73 -23.24 -14.56 -25.79
C ARG A 73 -22.79 -15.15 -27.13
N VAL A 74 -23.44 -16.21 -27.60
CA VAL A 74 -23.13 -16.86 -28.90
C VAL A 74 -23.85 -16.17 -30.07
N ALA A 75 -24.77 -15.23 -29.79
CA ALA A 75 -25.62 -14.58 -30.80
C ALA A 75 -25.12 -13.21 -31.30
N ILE A 76 -23.89 -12.78 -31.01
CA ILE A 76 -23.34 -11.49 -31.49
C ILE A 76 -22.14 -11.76 -32.42
N PRO A 77 -22.17 -11.33 -33.70
CA PRO A 77 -21.13 -11.66 -34.66
C PRO A 77 -19.86 -10.81 -34.52
N THR A 78 -18.77 -11.50 -34.80
CA THR A 78 -17.35 -11.15 -34.90
C THR A 78 -17.07 -9.91 -35.75
N GLU A 79 -16.27 -8.97 -35.24
CA GLU A 79 -15.34 -8.18 -36.05
C GLU A 79 -14.14 -7.71 -35.20
N THR A 80 -13.01 -8.38 -35.46
CA THR A 80 -11.64 -7.85 -35.63
C THR A 80 -11.04 -6.89 -34.59
N LEU A 81 -10.07 -7.39 -33.82
CA LEU A 81 -8.82 -6.65 -33.58
C LEU A 81 -7.66 -7.58 -33.23
N GLU A 82 -6.58 -7.38 -33.98
CA GLU A 82 -5.42 -8.24 -34.15
C GLU A 82 -4.53 -8.30 -32.90
N LEU A 83 -4.14 -9.53 -32.52
CA LEU A 83 -3.08 -9.80 -31.56
C LEU A 83 -1.74 -9.75 -32.28
N THR A 84 -0.88 -8.78 -31.95
CA THR A 84 0.56 -8.88 -32.20
C THR A 84 1.24 -9.35 -30.91
N THR A 85 1.76 -10.57 -30.98
CA THR A 85 2.65 -11.18 -29.99
C THR A 85 4.06 -10.62 -30.19
N GLU A 86 4.59 -9.93 -29.18
CA GLU A 86 6.03 -9.73 -29.06
C GLU A 86 6.57 -10.34 -27.76
N THR A 87 7.65 -11.07 -28.00
CA THR A 87 8.47 -11.94 -27.16
C THR A 87 8.93 -11.29 -25.86
N ILE A 88 8.80 -12.06 -24.78
CA ILE A 88 9.28 -11.73 -23.43
C ILE A 88 10.82 -11.83 -23.41
N ASP A 89 11.49 -10.72 -23.11
CA ASP A 89 12.91 -10.66 -22.76
C ASP A 89 13.03 -10.49 -21.21
N PRO A 90 13.81 -11.32 -20.48
CA PRO A 90 13.76 -11.37 -19.02
C PRO A 90 14.86 -10.49 -18.40
N MET A 91 14.76 -9.17 -18.50
CA MET A 91 15.58 -8.25 -17.71
C MET A 91 14.88 -6.90 -17.51
N ASP A 92 13.89 -6.85 -16.61
CA ASP A 92 13.45 -5.58 -16.03
C ASP A 92 13.00 -5.79 -14.58
N VAL A 93 13.97 -5.64 -13.68
CA VAL A 93 13.75 -5.49 -12.24
C VAL A 93 14.42 -4.19 -11.86
N GLU A 94 13.61 -3.28 -11.31
CA GLU A 94 13.93 -1.99 -10.67
C GLU A 94 13.85 -0.73 -11.54
N THR A 95 12.73 0.00 -11.41
CA THR A 95 12.71 1.46 -11.10
C THR A 95 11.27 2.01 -10.91
N GLU A 96 10.55 1.57 -9.87
CA GLU A 96 9.22 2.16 -9.53
C GLU A 96 9.29 3.28 -8.46
N THR A 97 10.48 3.74 -8.06
CA THR A 97 10.61 4.71 -6.94
C THR A 97 10.60 6.19 -7.36
N GLU A 98 10.65 6.50 -8.66
CA GLU A 98 10.50 7.89 -9.14
C GLU A 98 9.02 8.28 -9.31
N ASP A 99 8.11 7.31 -9.49
CA ASP A 99 6.70 7.57 -9.78
C ASP A 99 5.87 8.01 -8.55
N GLU A 100 6.27 7.62 -7.33
CA GLU A 100 5.52 7.97 -6.11
C GLU A 100 5.72 9.42 -5.64
N ALA A 101 6.89 10.02 -5.94
CA ALA A 101 7.15 11.44 -5.68
C ALA A 101 6.50 12.35 -6.75
N VAL A 102 6.28 11.82 -7.96
CA VAL A 102 5.46 12.46 -8.99
C VAL A 102 3.99 12.41 -8.54
N GLN A 103 3.53 11.28 -7.99
CA GLN A 103 2.15 11.15 -7.53
C GLN A 103 1.81 12.06 -6.34
N ALA A 104 2.70 12.23 -5.36
CA ALA A 104 2.48 13.17 -4.25
C ALA A 104 2.46 14.66 -4.67
N ASN A 105 3.10 15.01 -5.80
CA ASN A 105 3.01 16.35 -6.39
C ASN A 105 1.79 16.49 -7.33
N SER A 106 1.40 15.42 -8.03
CA SER A 106 0.14 15.35 -8.79
C SER A 106 -1.08 15.45 -7.87
N GLU A 107 -1.04 14.86 -6.67
CA GLU A 107 -2.12 14.91 -5.68
C GLU A 107 -2.35 16.33 -5.11
N LYS A 108 -1.35 17.22 -5.14
CA LYS A 108 -1.54 18.65 -4.83
C LYS A 108 -2.07 19.47 -6.00
N GLN A 109 -1.87 19.00 -7.24
CA GLN A 109 -2.44 19.62 -8.44
C GLN A 109 -3.88 19.16 -8.72
N ASP A 110 -4.23 17.93 -8.33
CA ASP A 110 -5.56 17.33 -8.58
C ASP A 110 -6.67 17.89 -7.68
N ILE A 111 -6.35 18.54 -6.55
CA ILE A 111 -7.35 19.22 -5.71
C ILE A 111 -7.77 20.57 -6.32
N ASP A 112 -6.95 21.15 -7.20
CA ASP A 112 -7.11 22.51 -7.75
C ASP A 112 -7.61 22.52 -9.22
N GLN A 113 -7.68 21.35 -9.86
CA GLN A 113 -8.29 21.20 -11.19
C GLN A 113 -9.61 20.46 -11.06
N GLY A 114 -10.71 21.13 -11.44
CA GLY A 114 -12.08 20.63 -11.40
C GLY A 114 -12.31 19.35 -12.21
N ARG A 115 -11.79 18.23 -11.72
CA ARG A 115 -12.09 16.89 -12.19
C ARG A 115 -13.47 16.54 -11.64
N ASN A 116 -14.37 16.13 -12.53
CA ASN A 116 -15.67 15.63 -12.10
C ASN A 116 -15.49 14.52 -11.06
N PRO A 117 -16.33 14.46 -10.02
CA PRO A 117 -16.27 13.40 -9.04
C PRO A 117 -16.37 12.03 -9.73
N PRO A 118 -15.70 11.00 -9.19
CA PRO A 118 -15.79 9.66 -9.77
C PRO A 118 -17.24 9.20 -9.81
N SER A 119 -17.64 8.52 -10.88
CA SER A 119 -19.01 8.00 -10.94
C SER A 119 -19.21 6.85 -9.93
N PRO A 120 -20.42 6.64 -9.40
CA PRO A 120 -20.70 5.50 -8.52
C PRO A 120 -20.31 4.14 -9.14
N GLU A 121 -20.45 3.99 -10.46
CA GLU A 121 -20.06 2.77 -11.20
C GLU A 121 -18.54 2.57 -11.22
N GLU A 122 -17.77 3.64 -11.42
CA GLU A 122 -16.30 3.59 -11.35
C GLU A 122 -15.83 3.22 -9.95
N VAL A 123 -16.47 3.75 -8.91
CA VAL A 123 -16.17 3.39 -7.52
C VAL A 123 -16.51 1.94 -7.26
N ALA A 124 -17.64 1.43 -7.73
CA ALA A 124 -18.03 0.03 -7.60
C ALA A 124 -17.02 -0.91 -8.28
N THR A 125 -16.56 -0.59 -9.48
CA THR A 125 -15.54 -1.40 -10.18
C THR A 125 -14.21 -1.40 -9.43
N ARG A 126 -13.77 -0.25 -8.92
CA ARG A 126 -12.54 -0.15 -8.12
C ARG A 126 -12.65 -0.86 -6.78
N LEU A 127 -13.83 -0.84 -6.16
CA LEU A 127 -14.13 -1.58 -4.94
C LEU A 127 -14.06 -3.09 -5.20
N GLN A 128 -14.66 -3.59 -6.28
CA GLN A 128 -14.55 -5.00 -6.66
C GLN A 128 -13.09 -5.41 -6.92
N HIS A 129 -12.32 -4.57 -7.60
CA HIS A 129 -10.89 -4.81 -7.79
C HIS A 129 -10.14 -4.86 -6.44
N PHE A 130 -10.47 -3.97 -5.50
CA PHE A 130 -9.90 -4.01 -4.15
C PHE A 130 -10.25 -5.30 -3.40
N VAL A 131 -11.50 -5.75 -3.46
CA VAL A 131 -11.95 -7.03 -2.87
C VAL A 131 -11.15 -8.19 -3.45
N LEU A 132 -11.05 -8.28 -4.78
CA LEU A 132 -10.31 -9.32 -5.48
C LEU A 132 -8.85 -9.37 -5.02
N LYS A 133 -8.16 -8.22 -5.01
CA LYS A 133 -6.74 -8.15 -4.63
C LYS A 133 -6.49 -8.45 -3.16
N THR A 134 -7.43 -8.13 -2.28
CA THR A 134 -7.35 -8.50 -0.87
C THR A 134 -7.55 -10.00 -0.69
N GLY A 135 -8.47 -10.61 -1.42
CA GLY A 135 -8.65 -12.07 -1.45
C GLY A 135 -7.41 -12.80 -1.96
N GLU A 136 -6.81 -12.34 -3.06
CA GLU A 136 -5.54 -12.88 -3.56
C GLU A 136 -4.42 -12.77 -2.51
N ALA A 137 -4.33 -11.64 -1.80
CA ALA A 137 -3.34 -11.45 -0.75
C ALA A 137 -3.55 -12.42 0.44
N SER A 138 -4.79 -12.63 0.88
CA SER A 138 -5.14 -13.60 1.92
C SER A 138 -4.72 -15.01 1.52
N ALA A 139 -5.10 -15.45 0.32
CA ALA A 139 -4.75 -16.78 -0.18
C ALA A 139 -3.23 -16.98 -0.28
N THR A 140 -2.47 -15.96 -0.70
CA THR A 140 -1.00 -16.06 -0.73
C THR A 140 -0.37 -16.15 0.66
N LEU A 141 -0.97 -15.48 1.65
CA LEU A 141 -0.52 -15.52 3.04
C LEU A 141 -0.79 -16.91 3.64
N GLU A 142 -1.99 -17.46 3.45
CA GLU A 142 -2.38 -18.80 3.89
C GLU A 142 -1.53 -19.89 3.25
N ALA A 143 -1.15 -19.73 1.98
CA ALA A 143 -0.26 -20.63 1.27
C ALA A 143 1.23 -20.51 1.68
N GLY A 144 1.57 -19.60 2.61
CA GLY A 144 2.95 -19.39 3.08
C GLY A 144 3.90 -18.83 2.00
N MET A 145 3.37 -18.18 0.96
CA MET A 145 4.19 -17.67 -0.13
C MET A 145 5.02 -16.45 0.30
N ARG A 146 6.33 -16.46 0.00
CA ARG A 146 7.26 -15.36 0.37
C ARG A 146 6.99 -14.02 -0.31
N ARG A 147 6.23 -13.98 -1.42
CA ARG A 147 5.89 -12.74 -2.15
C ARG A 147 4.42 -12.41 -1.92
N ASN A 148 4.12 -11.73 -0.81
CA ASN A 148 2.75 -11.31 -0.53
C ASN A 148 2.32 -10.20 -1.52
N LYS A 149 1.17 -10.42 -2.17
CA LYS A 149 0.51 -9.49 -3.10
C LYS A 149 -0.19 -8.32 -2.40
N SER A 150 -0.08 -8.21 -1.09
CA SER A 150 -0.70 -7.15 -0.27
C SER A 150 -0.32 -5.72 -0.67
N HIS A 151 0.79 -5.50 -1.37
CA HIS A 151 1.09 -4.18 -1.97
C HIS A 151 0.03 -3.75 -3.00
N VAL A 152 -0.43 -4.67 -3.85
CA VAL A 152 -1.46 -4.37 -4.86
C VAL A 152 -2.79 -4.08 -4.19
N ALA A 153 -3.13 -4.83 -3.14
CA ALA A 153 -4.31 -4.60 -2.32
C ALA A 153 -4.26 -3.25 -1.58
N LEU A 154 -3.10 -2.86 -1.05
CA LEU A 154 -2.86 -1.54 -0.44
C LEU A 154 -3.10 -0.40 -1.42
N THR A 155 -2.55 -0.49 -2.63
CA THR A 155 -2.75 0.52 -3.67
C THR A 155 -4.21 0.60 -4.12
N ALA A 156 -4.90 -0.54 -4.23
CA ALA A 156 -6.33 -0.56 -4.52
C ALA A 156 -7.16 0.07 -3.39
N CYS A 157 -6.86 -0.26 -2.12
CA CYS A 157 -7.50 0.32 -0.94
C CYS A 157 -7.34 1.85 -0.91
N ARG A 158 -6.13 2.35 -1.18
CA ARG A 158 -5.84 3.79 -1.24
C ARG A 158 -6.72 4.50 -2.27
N LYS A 159 -6.81 3.96 -3.48
CA LYS A 159 -7.64 4.51 -4.56
C LYS A 159 -9.13 4.51 -4.22
N VAL A 160 -9.63 3.43 -3.61
CA VAL A 160 -11.05 3.37 -3.20
C VAL A 160 -11.33 4.36 -2.08
N THR A 161 -10.42 4.49 -1.10
CA THR A 161 -10.55 5.46 0.00
C THR A 161 -10.60 6.89 -0.53
N ASP A 162 -9.75 7.23 -1.51
CA ASP A 162 -9.79 8.54 -2.18
C ASP A 162 -11.10 8.78 -2.91
N ASN A 163 -11.59 7.79 -3.65
CA ASN A 163 -12.86 7.91 -4.35
C ASN A 163 -14.03 8.12 -3.39
N LEU A 164 -14.07 7.37 -2.28
CA LEU A 164 -15.09 7.55 -1.24
C LEU A 164 -15.01 8.95 -0.64
N PHE A 165 -13.81 9.43 -0.32
CA PHE A 165 -13.62 10.80 0.14
C PHE A 165 -14.16 11.84 -0.86
N GLN A 166 -13.87 11.69 -2.15
CA GLN A 166 -14.37 12.60 -3.19
C GLN A 166 -15.90 12.56 -3.35
N LEU A 167 -16.51 11.37 -3.27
CA LEU A 167 -17.97 11.22 -3.28
C LEU A 167 -18.60 11.95 -2.08
N MET A 168 -18.03 11.78 -0.88
CA MET A 168 -18.50 12.45 0.34
C MET A 168 -18.41 13.97 0.24
N VAL A 169 -17.27 14.50 -0.23
CA VAL A 169 -17.08 15.96 -0.44
C VAL A 169 -18.07 16.49 -1.48
N SER A 170 -18.31 15.72 -2.54
CA SER A 170 -19.23 16.09 -3.63
C SER A 170 -20.71 15.83 -3.29
N LYS A 171 -21.01 15.33 -2.10
CA LYS A 171 -22.36 14.94 -1.63
C LYS A 171 -23.07 13.98 -2.59
N VAL A 172 -22.30 13.16 -3.30
CA VAL A 172 -22.84 12.09 -4.13
C VAL A 172 -23.21 10.93 -3.21
N PRO A 173 -24.43 10.37 -3.31
CA PRO A 173 -24.85 9.28 -2.45
C PRO A 173 -23.92 8.06 -2.55
N ILE A 174 -23.56 7.51 -1.40
CA ILE A 174 -22.81 6.26 -1.28
C ILE A 174 -23.77 5.21 -0.76
N ASP A 175 -23.84 4.07 -1.43
CA ASP A 175 -24.66 2.94 -1.01
C ASP A 175 -24.09 2.27 0.26
N GLU A 176 -24.96 1.89 1.19
CA GLU A 176 -24.56 1.27 2.46
C GLU A 176 -23.87 -0.08 2.25
N ALA A 177 -24.30 -0.88 1.27
CA ALA A 177 -23.67 -2.16 0.98
C ALA A 177 -22.26 -1.97 0.41
N ALA A 178 -22.05 -0.98 -0.45
CA ALA A 178 -20.72 -0.60 -0.94
C ALA A 178 -19.80 -0.13 0.21
N ALA A 179 -20.33 0.67 1.14
CA ALA A 179 -19.59 1.12 2.31
C ALA A 179 -19.21 -0.04 3.25
N CYS A 180 -20.14 -0.97 3.52
CA CYS A 180 -19.88 -2.17 4.30
C CYS A 180 -18.80 -3.05 3.64
N LEU A 181 -18.90 -3.27 2.33
CA LEU A 181 -17.92 -4.05 1.58
C LEU A 181 -16.53 -3.42 1.63
N PHE A 182 -16.43 -2.09 1.49
CA PHE A 182 -15.17 -1.37 1.65
C PHE A 182 -14.58 -1.57 3.04
N ARG A 183 -15.36 -1.31 4.09
CA ARG A 183 -14.95 -1.45 5.48
C ARG A 183 -14.44 -2.86 5.78
N ASP A 184 -15.21 -3.87 5.44
CA ASP A 184 -14.86 -5.27 5.74
C ASP A 184 -13.58 -5.69 5.00
N THR A 185 -13.42 -5.23 3.76
CA THR A 185 -12.23 -5.50 2.96
C THR A 185 -11.01 -4.76 3.52
N ALA A 186 -11.16 -3.50 3.95
CA ALA A 186 -10.10 -2.74 4.61
C ALA A 186 -9.68 -3.39 5.93
N GLY A 187 -10.65 -3.87 6.72
CA GLY A 187 -10.40 -4.62 7.94
C GLY A 187 -9.61 -5.91 7.69
N LYS A 188 -9.99 -6.69 6.67
CA LYS A 188 -9.24 -7.89 6.24
C LYS A 188 -7.82 -7.54 5.81
N LEU A 189 -7.64 -6.49 5.01
CA LEU A 189 -6.31 -6.03 4.58
C LEU A 189 -5.41 -5.66 5.77
N ALA A 190 -5.95 -4.96 6.77
CA ALA A 190 -5.19 -4.60 7.96
C ALA A 190 -4.74 -5.83 8.76
N THR A 191 -5.57 -6.87 8.85
CA THR A 191 -5.19 -8.16 9.46
C THR A 191 -4.10 -8.85 8.64
N ILE A 192 -4.23 -8.93 7.31
CA ILE A 192 -3.21 -9.49 6.42
C ILE A 192 -1.85 -8.80 6.62
N LEU A 193 -1.84 -7.47 6.75
CA LEU A 193 -0.59 -6.73 6.99
C LEU A 193 -0.02 -6.93 8.39
N ALA A 194 -0.87 -7.15 9.39
CA ALA A 194 -0.40 -7.45 10.75
C ALA A 194 0.25 -8.84 10.83
N ASP A 195 -0.28 -9.80 10.09
CA ASP A 195 0.21 -11.19 10.05
C ASP A 195 1.38 -11.39 9.07
N ASP A 196 1.58 -10.45 8.14
CA ASP A 196 2.69 -10.50 7.20
C ASP A 196 4.04 -10.23 7.88
N GLN A 197 4.64 -11.30 8.42
CA GLN A 197 5.99 -11.32 8.97
C GLN A 197 7.09 -11.07 7.91
N VAL A 198 6.74 -11.07 6.62
CA VAL A 198 7.67 -10.96 5.49
C VAL A 198 7.65 -9.56 4.88
N ALA A 199 7.33 -8.53 5.67
CA ALA A 199 7.31 -7.14 5.25
C ALA A 199 8.70 -6.65 4.80
N GLY A 200 9.09 -7.02 3.58
CA GLY A 200 10.23 -6.48 2.89
C GLY A 200 10.03 -4.99 2.67
N ASN A 201 10.80 -4.18 3.39
CA ASN A 201 11.44 -2.89 3.06
C ASN A 201 10.63 -1.73 2.39
N MET A 202 9.44 -1.90 1.81
CA MET A 202 8.89 -0.89 0.89
C MET A 202 7.39 -0.59 1.01
N ARG A 203 6.73 -0.93 2.13
CA ARG A 203 5.29 -0.63 2.29
C ARG A 203 4.94 0.55 3.20
N GLY A 204 5.90 1.05 3.99
CA GLY A 204 5.63 2.07 5.01
C GLY A 204 4.93 3.32 4.46
N MET A 205 5.36 3.85 3.32
CA MET A 205 4.75 5.06 2.73
C MET A 205 3.30 4.87 2.28
N CYS A 206 3.01 3.78 1.58
CA CYS A 206 1.64 3.46 1.16
C CYS A 206 0.70 3.31 2.36
N VAL A 207 1.18 2.68 3.43
CA VAL A 207 0.40 2.55 4.67
C VAL A 207 0.17 3.91 5.33
N VAL A 208 1.20 4.76 5.43
CA VAL A 208 1.07 6.11 6.00
C VAL A 208 0.03 6.94 5.23
N HIS A 209 0.08 6.93 3.91
CA HIS A 209 -0.91 7.64 3.08
C HIS A 209 -2.32 7.09 3.28
N LEU A 210 -2.47 5.77 3.39
CA LEU A 210 -3.76 5.15 3.65
C LEU A 210 -4.29 5.52 5.04
N VAL A 211 -3.46 5.49 6.08
CA VAL A 211 -3.83 5.90 7.45
C VAL A 211 -4.34 7.35 7.47
N LYS A 212 -3.67 8.24 6.73
CA LYS A 212 -4.09 9.64 6.59
C LYS A 212 -5.43 9.76 5.87
N LYS A 213 -5.59 9.11 4.71
CA LYS A 213 -6.83 9.16 3.91
C LYS A 213 -8.03 8.56 4.66
N LEU A 214 -7.83 7.45 5.37
CA LEU A 214 -8.85 6.89 6.26
C LEU A 214 -9.22 7.85 7.39
N GLY A 215 -8.24 8.59 7.93
CA GLY A 215 -8.50 9.66 8.90
C GLY A 215 -9.45 10.72 8.35
N ASN A 216 -9.16 11.22 7.16
CA ASN A 216 -10.00 12.22 6.50
C ASN A 216 -11.43 11.70 6.23
N VAL A 217 -11.57 10.44 5.80
CA VAL A 217 -12.90 9.81 5.60
C VAL A 217 -13.66 9.73 6.92
N LEU A 218 -13.02 9.27 8.00
CA LEU A 218 -13.65 9.17 9.32
C LEU A 218 -14.09 10.53 9.87
N GLU A 219 -13.21 11.54 9.79
CA GLU A 219 -13.53 12.90 10.23
C GLU A 219 -14.71 13.50 9.44
N LEU A 220 -14.75 13.26 8.13
CA LEU A 220 -15.85 13.73 7.29
C LEU A 220 -17.15 12.94 7.56
N ALA A 221 -17.07 11.63 7.81
CA ALA A 221 -18.22 10.79 8.13
C ALA A 221 -18.84 11.18 9.49
N ASP A 222 -18.05 11.66 10.43
CA ASP A 222 -18.51 12.13 11.74
C ASP A 222 -19.24 13.48 11.68
N THR A 223 -19.07 14.25 10.60
CA THR A 223 -19.66 15.58 10.44
C THR A 223 -20.84 15.63 9.48
N LEU A 224 -20.89 14.74 8.49
CA LEU A 224 -21.93 14.73 7.47
C LEU A 224 -23.12 13.85 7.86
N THR A 225 -24.33 14.37 7.63
CA THR A 225 -25.58 13.60 7.75
C THR A 225 -25.87 12.83 6.46
N GLY A 226 -26.43 11.62 6.57
CA GLY A 226 -26.80 10.79 5.41
C GLY A 226 -25.62 10.04 4.78
N ILE A 227 -24.49 9.96 5.48
CA ILE A 227 -23.37 9.08 5.12
C ILE A 227 -23.65 7.66 5.65
N PRO A 228 -23.26 6.62 4.90
CA PRO A 228 -23.36 5.25 5.37
C PRO A 228 -22.71 5.01 6.73
N ALA A 229 -23.41 4.27 7.60
CA ALA A 229 -22.93 3.99 8.96
C ALA A 229 -21.59 3.24 8.95
N ALA A 230 -21.36 2.39 7.94
CA ALA A 230 -20.10 1.66 7.78
C ALA A 230 -18.86 2.57 7.59
N LEU A 231 -19.03 3.83 7.17
CA LEU A 231 -17.91 4.79 7.02
C LEU A 231 -17.57 5.54 8.30
N SER A 232 -18.44 5.49 9.31
CA SER A 232 -18.24 6.09 10.63
C SER A 232 -18.24 5.04 11.75
N ASP A 233 -18.00 3.76 11.45
CA ASP A 233 -18.09 2.70 12.45
C ASP A 233 -16.77 2.39 13.18
N ALA A 234 -16.89 1.52 14.19
CA ALA A 234 -15.77 1.10 15.03
C ALA A 234 -14.74 0.22 14.28
N VAL A 235 -15.17 -0.54 13.28
CA VAL A 235 -14.28 -1.45 12.52
C VAL A 235 -13.34 -0.63 11.64
N LEU A 236 -13.83 0.40 10.96
CA LEU A 236 -12.98 1.25 10.13
C LEU A 236 -11.99 2.06 10.99
N ARG A 237 -12.41 2.53 12.17
CA ARG A 237 -11.50 3.16 13.16
C ARG A 237 -10.42 2.19 13.65
N SER A 238 -10.82 0.96 14.01
CA SER A 238 -9.89 -0.10 14.42
C SER A 238 -8.90 -0.46 13.29
N THR A 239 -9.38 -0.48 12.05
CA THR A 239 -8.56 -0.70 10.85
C THR A 239 -7.49 0.37 10.71
N ARG A 240 -7.87 1.65 10.80
CA ARG A 240 -6.91 2.78 10.78
C ARG A 240 -5.87 2.64 11.89
N LEU A 241 -6.29 2.27 13.11
CA LEU A 241 -5.39 2.09 14.25
C LEU A 241 -4.39 0.94 14.02
N LYS A 242 -4.85 -0.21 13.51
CA LYS A 242 -3.97 -1.34 13.16
C LYS A 242 -2.93 -0.96 12.12
N LEU A 243 -3.36 -0.24 11.07
CA LEU A 243 -2.45 0.26 10.03
C LEU A 243 -1.44 1.28 10.57
N LYS A 244 -1.86 2.16 11.48
CA LYS A 244 -0.95 3.08 12.18
C LYS A 244 0.08 2.29 13.00
N LYS A 245 -0.35 1.32 13.79
CA LYS A 245 0.56 0.46 14.58
C LYS A 245 1.54 -0.30 13.68
N TYR A 246 1.10 -0.80 12.53
CA TYR A 246 1.98 -1.38 11.53
C TYR A 246 3.04 -0.37 11.05
N ALA A 247 2.62 0.85 10.72
CA ALA A 247 3.52 1.92 10.29
C ALA A 247 4.54 2.29 11.38
N GLU A 248 4.13 2.33 12.64
CA GLU A 248 5.02 2.57 13.79
C GLU A 248 6.10 1.49 13.91
N THR A 249 5.71 0.21 13.87
CA THR A 249 6.64 -0.93 13.97
C THR A 249 7.70 -0.94 12.86
N HIS A 250 7.34 -0.50 11.65
CA HIS A 250 8.21 -0.52 10.47
C HIS A 250 8.85 0.85 10.16
N SER A 251 8.67 1.85 11.04
CA SER A 251 9.13 3.22 10.80
C SER A 251 10.65 3.35 10.72
N GLU A 252 11.39 2.40 11.30
CA GLU A 252 12.84 2.43 11.38
C GLU A 252 13.55 1.33 10.57
N ASP A 253 12.82 0.58 9.76
CA ASP A 253 13.37 -0.54 8.99
C ASP A 253 14.47 -0.08 8.02
N LEU A 254 14.21 1.01 7.29
CA LEU A 254 15.15 1.54 6.31
C LEU A 254 16.44 2.02 6.98
N LEU A 255 16.33 2.72 8.12
CA LEU A 255 17.50 3.06 8.94
C LEU A 255 18.29 1.83 9.38
N THR A 256 17.60 0.78 9.83
CA THR A 256 18.22 -0.49 10.23
C THR A 256 18.93 -1.17 9.07
N MET A 257 18.38 -1.11 7.86
CA MET A 257 19.03 -1.66 6.67
C MET A 257 20.25 -0.85 6.22
N MET A 258 20.18 0.48 6.32
CA MET A 258 21.36 1.33 6.08
C MET A 258 22.46 1.05 7.09
N GLU A 259 22.13 0.91 8.38
CA GLU A 259 23.06 0.53 9.44
C GLU A 259 23.74 -0.81 9.16
N LYS A 260 22.96 -1.85 8.83
CA LYS A 260 23.44 -3.17 8.43
C LYS A 260 24.34 -3.13 7.19
N THR A 261 24.14 -2.16 6.30
CA THR A 261 24.99 -1.96 5.11
C THR A 261 26.29 -1.24 5.47
N VAL A 262 26.24 -0.24 6.34
CA VAL A 262 27.37 0.62 6.69
C VAL A 262 28.37 -0.07 7.61
N LEU A 263 27.89 -0.73 8.68
CA LEU A 263 28.75 -1.28 9.73
C LEU A 263 29.79 -2.29 9.21
N PRO A 264 29.45 -3.27 8.35
CA PRO A 264 30.43 -4.24 7.87
C PRO A 264 31.48 -3.61 6.95
N ILE A 265 31.08 -2.62 6.14
CA ILE A 265 31.98 -1.94 5.21
C ILE A 265 33.00 -1.09 5.97
N GLN A 266 32.58 -0.43 7.05
CA GLN A 266 33.45 0.36 7.91
C GLN A 266 34.43 -0.51 8.73
N LYS A 267 33.99 -1.66 9.23
CA LYS A 267 34.82 -2.55 10.05
C LYS A 267 35.85 -3.35 9.24
N LYS A 268 35.59 -3.62 7.96
CA LYS A 268 36.43 -4.49 7.14
C LYS A 268 37.55 -3.71 6.44
N GLY A 269 38.79 -3.80 6.96
CA GLY A 269 40.02 -3.39 6.28
C GLY A 269 40.08 -1.93 5.82
N LYS A 270 41.04 -1.59 4.95
CA LYS A 270 41.21 -0.22 4.43
C LYS A 270 40.05 0.19 3.52
N LEU A 271 39.41 1.31 3.85
CA LEU A 271 38.32 1.89 3.05
C LEU A 271 38.89 2.52 1.77
N THR A 272 38.43 2.07 0.60
CA THR A 272 38.89 2.58 -0.71
C THR A 272 37.70 2.98 -1.57
N GLY A 273 37.88 3.93 -2.49
CA GLY A 273 36.81 4.42 -3.36
C GLY A 273 36.10 3.31 -4.15
N ARG A 274 36.85 2.34 -4.71
CA ARG A 274 36.27 1.20 -5.44
C ARG A 274 35.35 0.33 -4.58
N ARG A 275 35.67 0.14 -3.29
CA ARG A 275 34.86 -0.70 -2.39
C ARG A 275 33.51 -0.07 -2.04
N VAL A 276 33.43 1.25 -2.06
CA VAL A 276 32.22 1.98 -1.64
C VAL A 276 31.44 2.57 -2.82
N GLU A 277 31.90 2.39 -4.07
CA GLU A 277 31.27 3.01 -5.24
C GLU A 277 29.85 2.50 -5.53
N GLY A 278 29.61 1.19 -5.39
CA GLY A 278 28.25 0.63 -5.45
C GLY A 278 27.42 1.02 -4.22
N PRO A 279 27.90 0.70 -3.00
CA PRO A 279 27.19 1.00 -1.75
C PRO A 279 26.82 2.49 -1.57
N VAL A 280 27.67 3.43 -2.00
CA VAL A 280 27.38 4.86 -1.87
C VAL A 280 26.21 5.30 -2.75
N LYS A 281 26.05 4.74 -3.95
CA LYS A 281 24.93 5.09 -4.84
C LYS A 281 23.61 4.68 -4.20
N LYS A 282 23.54 3.46 -3.67
CA LYS A 282 22.38 2.96 -2.95
C LYS A 282 22.12 3.78 -1.68
N LEU A 283 23.16 4.02 -0.87
CA LEU A 283 23.02 4.75 0.38
C LEU A 283 22.56 6.21 0.18
N ILE A 284 22.89 6.86 -0.94
CA ILE A 284 22.35 8.19 -1.30
C ILE A 284 20.82 8.14 -1.45
N VAL A 285 20.31 7.11 -2.14
CA VAL A 285 18.88 6.92 -2.38
C VAL A 285 18.17 6.58 -1.07
N ASP A 286 18.67 5.58 -0.35
CA ASP A 286 18.09 5.12 0.92
C ASP A 286 18.06 6.26 1.95
N PHE A 287 19.14 7.04 2.07
CA PHE A 287 19.20 8.14 3.03
C PHE A 287 18.26 9.29 2.66
N GLN A 288 18.08 9.59 1.37
CA GLN A 288 17.05 10.52 0.92
C GLN A 288 15.65 10.02 1.27
N GLN A 289 15.38 8.74 0.99
CA GLN A 289 14.09 8.12 1.30
C GLN A 289 13.81 8.12 2.79
N GLU A 290 14.80 7.82 3.63
CA GLU A 290 14.70 7.84 5.09
C GLU A 290 14.24 9.20 5.62
N MET A 291 14.90 10.29 5.18
CA MET A 291 14.52 11.64 5.59
C MET A 291 13.10 12.01 5.16
N ASN A 292 12.69 11.59 3.95
CA ASN A 292 11.33 11.83 3.47
C ASN A 292 10.31 10.98 4.23
N ARG A 293 10.58 9.70 4.44
CA ARG A 293 9.72 8.75 5.16
C ARG A 293 9.46 9.21 6.58
N TYR A 294 10.51 9.59 7.31
CA TYR A 294 10.39 10.05 8.69
C TYR A 294 9.37 11.19 8.82
N LYS A 295 9.40 12.18 7.92
CA LYS A 295 8.43 13.28 7.93
C LYS A 295 6.99 12.80 7.75
N HIS A 296 6.75 11.83 6.87
CA HIS A 296 5.41 11.31 6.64
C HIS A 296 4.91 10.49 7.83
N PHE A 297 5.78 9.72 8.50
CA PHE A 297 5.43 9.05 9.75
C PHE A 297 5.00 10.06 10.84
N GLN A 298 5.67 11.21 10.92
CA GLN A 298 5.26 12.27 11.85
C GLN A 298 3.88 12.87 11.51
N MET A 299 3.42 12.84 10.24
CA MET A 299 2.09 13.33 9.87
C MET A 299 0.93 12.45 10.34
N ILE A 300 1.20 11.22 10.76
CA ILE A 300 0.19 10.30 11.31
C ILE A 300 0.42 10.05 12.81
N ASP A 301 1.20 10.93 13.45
CA ASP A 301 1.57 10.89 14.86
C ASP A 301 2.20 9.56 15.28
N VAL A 302 3.10 9.01 14.45
CA VAL A 302 4.04 7.96 14.90
C VAL A 302 4.99 8.55 15.94
N PRO A 303 5.32 7.82 17.02
CA PRO A 303 6.26 8.29 18.04
C PRO A 303 7.57 8.83 17.45
N GLN A 304 8.12 9.85 18.10
CA GLN A 304 9.42 10.39 17.70
C GLN A 304 10.51 9.36 17.93
N ARG A 305 11.54 9.45 17.08
CA ARG A 305 12.73 8.61 17.17
C ARG A 305 13.49 8.85 18.47
N SER A 306 13.98 7.78 19.09
CA SER A 306 14.82 7.83 20.29
C SER A 306 16.22 8.40 19.99
N GLU A 307 16.92 8.89 21.02
CA GLU A 307 18.28 9.43 20.85
C GLU A 307 19.28 8.39 20.36
N GLU A 308 19.14 7.12 20.76
CA GLU A 308 19.97 6.02 20.28
C GLU A 308 19.82 5.82 18.77
N ARG A 309 18.60 5.92 18.27
CA ARG A 309 18.30 5.77 16.85
C ARG A 309 18.71 7.02 16.05
N TRP A 310 18.63 8.21 16.66
CA TRP A 310 19.23 9.42 16.08
C TRP A 310 20.75 9.30 15.95
N LYS A 311 21.41 8.68 16.92
CA LYS A 311 22.84 8.39 16.84
C LYS A 311 23.17 7.48 15.65
N VAL A 312 22.40 6.41 15.44
CA VAL A 312 22.55 5.55 14.25
C VAL A 312 22.37 6.33 12.95
N PHE A 313 21.33 7.17 12.86
CA PHE A 313 21.10 8.04 11.70
C PHE A 313 22.32 8.93 11.41
N LYS A 314 22.91 9.53 12.46
CA LYS A 314 24.10 10.36 12.35
C LYS A 314 25.32 9.55 11.89
N GLU A 315 25.54 8.36 12.44
CA GLU A 315 26.65 7.47 12.05
C GLU A 315 26.56 7.05 10.58
N VAL A 316 25.36 6.71 10.11
CA VAL A 316 25.09 6.44 8.68
C VAL A 316 25.40 7.66 7.82
N ALA A 317 24.97 8.84 8.23
CA ALA A 317 25.21 10.10 7.51
C ALA A 317 26.70 10.45 7.44
N GLU A 318 27.45 10.24 8.51
CA GLU A 318 28.90 10.43 8.55
C GLU A 318 29.63 9.42 7.67
N ALA A 319 29.19 8.16 7.66
CA ALA A 319 29.70 7.13 6.76
C ALA A 319 29.53 7.57 5.30
N LEU A 320 28.30 7.99 4.95
CA LEU A 320 27.97 8.47 3.63
C LEU A 320 28.85 9.67 3.23
N ALA A 321 29.05 10.63 4.13
CA ALA A 321 29.91 11.79 3.90
C ALA A 321 31.36 11.39 3.59
N LYS A 322 31.91 10.42 4.35
CA LYS A 322 33.26 9.88 4.15
C LYS A 322 33.36 9.16 2.81
N TRP A 323 32.38 8.31 2.47
CA TRP A 323 32.38 7.52 1.23
C TRP A 323 32.33 8.42 -0.01
N ILE A 324 31.49 9.46 0.00
CA ILE A 324 31.45 10.48 -1.06
C ILE A 324 32.80 11.22 -1.21
N GLY A 325 33.54 11.38 -0.10
CA GLY A 325 34.89 11.94 -0.09
C GLY A 325 35.93 11.03 -0.75
N LEU A 326 35.75 9.71 -0.66
CA LEU A 326 36.70 8.71 -1.16
C LEU A 326 36.45 8.29 -2.62
N THR A 327 35.24 8.43 -3.12
CA THR A 327 34.90 8.02 -4.49
C THR A 327 35.27 9.09 -5.52
N SER A 328 35.63 8.63 -6.71
CA SER A 328 35.92 9.47 -7.90
C SER A 328 34.64 10.01 -8.57
N MET A 329 33.52 10.15 -7.84
CA MET A 329 32.19 10.64 -8.29
C MET A 329 32.18 12.08 -8.84
N THR A 330 33.36 12.65 -9.13
CA THR A 330 33.57 13.99 -9.69
C THR A 330 33.40 14.07 -11.21
N ALA A 331 33.44 12.93 -11.91
CA ALA A 331 33.24 12.90 -13.37
C ALA A 331 31.74 12.98 -13.71
N THR A 332 30.93 12.14 -13.07
CA THR A 332 29.47 12.06 -13.21
C THR A 332 28.84 11.71 -11.86
N PRO A 333 28.40 12.70 -11.07
CA PRO A 333 27.70 12.41 -9.82
C PRO A 333 26.34 11.75 -10.12
N PRO A 334 25.84 10.84 -9.27
CA PRO A 334 24.50 10.28 -9.41
C PRO A 334 23.45 11.39 -9.45
N ASN A 335 22.43 11.21 -10.28
CA ASN A 335 21.34 12.17 -10.45
C ASN A 335 20.67 12.49 -9.10
N GLN A 336 20.58 11.49 -8.22
CA GLN A 336 19.95 11.57 -6.90
C GLN A 336 20.79 12.32 -5.85
N LEU A 337 22.06 12.62 -6.13
CA LEU A 337 22.91 13.34 -5.18
C LEU A 337 22.40 14.77 -4.90
N LYS A 338 21.86 15.43 -5.94
CA LYS A 338 21.29 16.78 -5.82
C LYS A 338 19.96 16.79 -5.06
N SER A 339 19.10 15.80 -5.29
CA SER A 339 17.83 15.65 -4.57
C SER A 339 18.07 15.31 -3.10
N MET A 340 19.01 14.40 -2.81
CA MET A 340 19.41 14.05 -1.45
C MET A 340 19.95 15.26 -0.69
N LEU A 341 20.80 16.11 -1.32
CA LEU A 341 21.26 17.35 -0.67
C LEU A 341 20.12 18.31 -0.33
N ARG A 342 19.12 18.44 -1.22
CA ARG A 342 17.95 19.30 -0.96
C ARG A 342 17.12 18.74 0.19
N ALA A 343 16.89 17.43 0.21
CA ALA A 343 16.19 16.75 1.30
C ALA A 343 16.92 16.96 2.63
N ALA A 344 18.24 16.73 2.67
CA ALA A 344 19.07 16.92 3.85
C ALA A 344 19.04 18.34 4.41
N LYS A 345 19.07 19.37 3.55
CA LYS A 345 18.96 20.76 3.98
C LYS A 345 17.60 21.07 4.61
N ARG A 346 16.51 20.64 3.97
CA ARG A 346 15.14 20.82 4.50
C ARG A 346 14.95 20.05 5.80
N PHE A 347 15.46 18.82 5.86
CA PHE A 347 15.39 17.98 7.04
C PHE A 347 16.13 18.63 8.21
N ASN A 348 17.34 19.17 7.99
CA ASN A 348 18.10 19.86 9.03
C ASN A 348 17.49 21.19 9.51
N GLN A 349 16.63 21.81 8.69
CA GLN A 349 15.86 23.00 9.12
C GLN A 349 14.76 22.61 10.12
N GLU A 350 14.11 21.47 9.90
CA GLU A 350 13.04 20.95 10.77
C GLU A 350 13.58 20.20 11.99
N PHE A 351 14.72 19.51 11.84
CA PHE A 351 15.40 18.76 12.89
C PHE A 351 16.85 19.24 13.01
N PRO A 352 17.10 20.34 13.74
CA PRO A 352 18.43 20.89 13.93
C PRO A 352 19.41 19.86 14.49
N ASP A 353 20.67 19.97 14.08
CA ASP A 353 21.80 19.15 14.55
C ASP A 353 21.73 17.64 14.26
N ARG A 354 20.69 17.16 13.55
CA ARG A 354 20.55 15.74 13.17
C ARG A 354 21.33 15.37 11.91
N VAL A 355 21.57 16.31 10.99
CA VAL A 355 22.36 16.05 9.77
C VAL A 355 23.79 16.58 9.93
N PRO A 356 24.83 15.73 9.83
CA PRO A 356 26.21 16.19 9.91
C PRO A 356 26.56 17.26 8.88
N VAL A 357 27.17 18.36 9.34
CA VAL A 357 27.66 19.45 8.48
C VAL A 357 28.64 18.95 7.42
N LEU A 358 29.44 17.92 7.76
CA LEU A 358 30.38 17.27 6.84
C LEU A 358 29.67 16.66 5.62
N LEU A 359 28.49 16.08 5.79
CA LEU A 359 27.70 15.54 4.67
C LEU A 359 27.29 16.66 3.72
N LEU A 360 26.70 17.74 4.26
CA LEU A 360 26.27 18.90 3.48
C LEU A 360 27.43 19.54 2.72
N ARG A 361 28.60 19.66 3.38
CA ARG A 361 29.82 20.22 2.78
C ARG A 361 30.34 19.33 1.65
N ASN A 362 30.54 18.03 1.89
CA ASN A 362 31.14 17.12 0.91
C ASN A 362 30.27 16.98 -0.34
N VAL A 363 28.96 16.81 -0.17
CA VAL A 363 28.00 16.75 -1.28
C VAL A 363 27.99 18.07 -2.07
N GLY A 364 27.94 19.20 -1.35
CA GLY A 364 27.98 20.53 -1.97
C GLY A 364 29.27 20.83 -2.72
N MET A 365 30.42 20.31 -2.27
CA MET A 365 31.70 20.43 -3.00
C MET A 365 31.69 19.59 -4.28
N ARG A 366 31.23 18.34 -4.23
CA ARG A 366 31.16 17.45 -5.40
C ARG A 366 30.30 18.02 -6.52
N LEU A 367 29.11 18.52 -6.18
CA LEU A 367 28.22 19.15 -7.16
C LEU A 367 28.82 20.41 -7.80
N ARG A 368 29.64 21.17 -7.05
CA ARG A 368 30.35 22.35 -7.58
C ARG A 368 31.47 21.97 -8.56
N ILE A 369 32.24 20.92 -8.26
CA ILE A 369 33.30 20.42 -9.15
C ILE A 369 32.73 19.95 -10.48
N CYS A 370 31.63 19.19 -10.47
CA CYS A 370 30.95 18.73 -11.68
C CYS A 370 30.49 19.91 -12.57
N ARG A 371 29.86 20.93 -11.97
CA ARG A 371 29.41 22.12 -12.72
C ARG A 371 30.56 22.91 -13.35
N ARG A 372 31.73 22.97 -12.70
CA ARG A 372 32.91 23.67 -13.25
C ARG A 372 33.46 22.95 -14.48
N ARG A 373 33.39 21.61 -14.53
CA ARG A 373 33.83 20.82 -15.68
C ARG A 373 32.88 20.89 -16.89
N HIS A 374 31.59 21.13 -16.64
CA HIS A 374 30.56 21.21 -17.69
C HIS A 374 30.30 22.63 -18.22
N LYS A 375 31.02 23.66 -17.73
CA LYS A 375 30.92 24.99 -18.34
C LYS A 375 31.67 24.96 -19.68
N PRO A 376 31.00 25.24 -20.82
CA PRO A 376 31.74 25.43 -22.06
C PRO A 376 32.69 26.61 -21.86
N ALA A 377 33.95 26.43 -22.26
CA ALA A 377 34.90 27.53 -22.31
C ALA A 377 34.26 28.66 -23.11
N LYS A 378 34.07 29.84 -22.50
CA LYS A 378 33.66 31.03 -23.25
C LYS A 378 34.66 31.17 -24.38
N LYS A 379 34.22 31.00 -25.63
CA LYS A 379 35.00 31.40 -26.81
C LYS A 379 35.38 32.86 -26.57
N SER A 380 36.65 33.10 -26.30
CA SER A 380 37.22 34.43 -26.34
C SER A 380 36.88 34.99 -27.72
N LYS A 381 36.04 36.02 -27.77
CA LYS A 381 35.92 36.84 -28.97
C LYS A 381 37.31 37.44 -29.18
N THR A 382 38.04 36.93 -30.17
CA THR A 382 39.19 37.61 -30.74
C THR A 382 38.72 38.99 -31.18
N PRO A 383 39.34 40.09 -30.74
CA PRO A 383 39.03 41.40 -31.29
C PRO A 383 39.54 41.39 -32.73
N GLY A 384 38.62 41.52 -33.69
CA GLY A 384 38.96 41.71 -35.09
C GLY A 384 39.80 42.98 -35.23
N LYS A 385 40.95 42.84 -35.88
CA LYS A 385 41.67 43.96 -36.49
C LYS A 385 41.15 44.17 -37.89
#